data_AF-M0HQK6-F1
#
_entry.id   AF-M0HQK6-F1
#
_cell.length_a   1.000
_cell.length_b   1.000
_cell.length_c   1.000
_cell.angle_alpha   90.00
_cell.angle_beta   90.00
_cell.angle_gamma   90.00
#
_symmetry.space_group_name_H-M   'P 1'
#
loop_
_entity.id
_entity.type
_entity.pdbx_description
1 polymer ?
#
loop_
_entity_poly.entity_id
_entity_poly.type
_entity_poly.pdbx_seq_one_letter_code
_entity_poly.pdbx_strand_id
1 'polypeptide(L)'
;MASERSAGHETDQQAAEPVVLVVDDDKDLADTCQYWLDDGRYTVETAYGGTAALERLDDSIDVVLLDRRMPTISGDDVLEEIRARDIDCRVAMMTAVEPDTDIVDMPFDAYLVKPVSESEVTETVEELLVRSGFEAEVREYFALESTEAALESRDVEELRHPNALEDLRGRLDAIRSEHETAIENREQQLARVTRVNDLLREVDRAIVDARTRDEIEQTVCESVADAHEAAFVARRTAAGLLRCTTVSGLDTDPSGIDLGFITDALGPDISPGDVRAVDEISESHRAAVFNGQADQFDSVSALCVPISYRETVYGILVVYDEGMQFDEESASVFSDLGSSVGNGINSIESKRLLNGDSVVELEFSFGPESDALAAVTADLGCDLSLDGIAQVDDTVTCFATVRGPPATDVVEVAEDRDQFESARVVADGDDESVVELRLAEESILIAAAEYGASIEALELDGGRGTLALHVAPDADHGAIAETLSESIPGTSVTAKREVERTVTSSESFRTDLDDKLTERQQSVLETSYVSGYFDWPRGSTAEEVADALGISPPTLHEHLRTAERKLIETYFEDKRESNED
;
A
#
# COMPACT_ATOMS: atom_id res chain seq x y z
N MET A 1 53.13 -14.22 16.37
CA MET A 1 52.74 -15.62 16.11
C MET A 1 51.71 -16.01 17.16
N ALA A 2 50.46 -15.69 16.88
CA ALA A 2 49.29 -16.26 17.55
C ALA A 2 48.23 -16.31 16.45
N SER A 3 47.98 -17.52 15.93
CA SER A 3 46.99 -17.80 14.90
C SER A 3 46.12 -18.94 15.40
N GLU A 4 44.81 -18.67 15.42
CA GLU A 4 43.76 -19.50 14.81
C GLU A 4 43.47 -20.90 15.39
N ARG A 5 42.31 -21.05 16.08
CA ARG A 5 41.04 -21.59 15.53
C ARG A 5 40.08 -22.05 16.64
N SER A 6 38.85 -21.58 16.54
CA SER A 6 37.54 -22.27 16.65
C SER A 6 36.57 -21.34 17.39
N ALA A 7 35.82 -20.47 16.70
CA ALA A 7 34.64 -20.74 15.88
C ALA A 7 33.47 -21.32 16.70
N GLY A 8 32.48 -20.44 16.94
CA GLY A 8 31.06 -20.67 16.65
C GLY A 8 30.28 -21.58 17.59
N HIS A 9 29.60 -20.98 18.56
CA HIS A 9 28.22 -21.34 18.92
C HIS A 9 27.72 -20.32 19.96
N GLU A 10 26.62 -19.63 19.64
CA GLU A 10 25.51 -19.31 20.54
C GLU A 10 24.53 -18.39 19.76
N THR A 11 23.90 -18.97 18.74
CA THR A 11 22.45 -19.31 18.68
C THR A 11 21.61 -18.11 18.27
N ASP A 12 21.55 -17.93 16.95
CA ASP A 12 20.38 -17.43 16.25
C ASP A 12 19.22 -18.38 16.59
N GLN A 13 18.50 -18.07 17.67
CA GLN A 13 17.21 -18.69 17.95
C GLN A 13 16.25 -18.00 17.00
N GLN A 14 16.08 -18.59 15.83
CA GLN A 14 14.92 -18.34 14.97
C GLN A 14 13.70 -18.59 15.87
N ALA A 15 13.14 -17.52 16.45
CA ALA A 15 11.96 -17.62 17.29
C ALA A 15 10.90 -18.32 16.45
N ALA A 16 10.29 -19.38 16.99
CA ALA A 16 9.16 -19.98 16.33
C ALA A 16 8.11 -18.90 16.13
N GLU A 17 7.55 -18.81 14.94
CA GLU A 17 6.50 -17.86 14.60
C GLU A 17 5.34 -18.06 15.60
N PRO A 18 4.86 -17.00 16.28
CA PRO A 18 3.86 -17.16 17.32
C PRO A 18 2.58 -17.80 16.78
N VAL A 19 1.96 -18.67 17.58
CA VAL A 19 0.76 -19.40 17.17
C VAL A 19 -0.48 -18.80 17.82
N VAL A 20 -1.43 -18.37 16.98
CA VAL A 20 -2.72 -17.80 17.41
C VAL A 20 -3.85 -18.78 17.10
N LEU A 21 -4.60 -19.19 18.12
CA LEU A 21 -5.78 -20.04 17.97
C LEU A 21 -7.07 -19.19 18.05
N VAL A 22 -7.81 -19.12 16.96
CA VAL A 22 -9.14 -18.48 16.90
C VAL A 22 -10.22 -19.53 17.15
N VAL A 23 -11.02 -19.33 18.18
CA VAL A 23 -12.06 -20.26 18.64
C VAL A 23 -13.43 -19.60 18.60
N ASP A 24 -14.26 -19.99 17.64
CA ASP A 24 -15.60 -19.43 17.45
C ASP A 24 -16.53 -20.46 16.78
N ASP A 25 -17.78 -20.59 17.19
CA ASP A 25 -18.72 -21.48 16.48
C ASP A 25 -19.29 -20.87 15.19
N ASP A 26 -19.16 -19.55 15.02
CA ASP A 26 -19.37 -18.86 13.75
C ASP A 26 -18.13 -19.02 12.86
N LYS A 27 -18.25 -19.88 11.85
CA LYS A 27 -17.17 -20.18 10.92
C LYS A 27 -16.76 -18.98 10.09
N ASP A 28 -17.72 -18.17 9.67
CA ASP A 28 -17.44 -17.03 8.81
C ASP A 28 -16.61 -16.00 9.58
N LEU A 29 -16.91 -15.80 10.87
CA LEU A 29 -16.13 -14.93 11.74
C LEU A 29 -14.74 -15.51 12.05
N ALA A 30 -14.64 -16.80 12.38
CA ALA A 30 -13.34 -17.45 12.62
C ALA A 30 -12.41 -17.37 11.38
N ASP A 31 -12.95 -17.63 10.19
CA ASP A 31 -12.20 -17.56 8.93
C ASP A 31 -11.84 -16.11 8.57
N THR A 32 -12.70 -15.15 8.92
CA THR A 32 -12.42 -13.71 8.76
C THR A 32 -11.28 -13.26 9.68
N CYS A 33 -11.30 -13.65 10.96
CA CYS A 33 -10.20 -13.37 11.87
C CYS A 33 -8.89 -14.06 11.43
N GLN A 34 -8.98 -15.27 10.86
CA GLN A 34 -7.82 -15.92 10.26
C GLN A 34 -7.25 -15.09 9.12
N TYR A 35 -8.09 -14.62 8.20
CA TYR A 35 -7.67 -13.78 7.09
C TYR A 35 -7.02 -12.46 7.57
N TRP A 36 -7.60 -11.81 8.57
CA TRP A 36 -7.06 -10.57 9.16
C TRP A 36 -5.67 -10.73 9.80
N LEU A 37 -5.37 -11.92 10.33
CA LEU A 37 -4.11 -12.21 11.00
C LEU A 37 -3.07 -12.87 10.08
N ASP A 38 -3.45 -13.21 8.83
CA ASP A 38 -2.60 -13.88 7.83
C ASP A 38 -1.74 -12.87 7.05
N ASP A 39 -0.82 -12.19 7.74
CA ASP A 39 0.15 -11.27 7.10
C ASP A 39 1.62 -11.73 7.17
N GLY A 40 1.86 -12.93 7.72
CA GLY A 40 3.20 -13.53 7.88
C GLY A 40 3.92 -13.18 9.18
N ARG A 41 3.25 -12.52 10.13
CA ARG A 41 3.75 -12.33 11.52
C ARG A 41 3.45 -13.52 12.45
N TYR A 42 2.39 -14.29 12.18
CA TYR A 42 1.89 -15.36 13.06
C TYR A 42 1.42 -16.57 12.27
N THR A 43 1.50 -17.75 12.89
CA THR A 43 0.75 -18.93 12.42
C THR A 43 -0.65 -18.91 13.03
N VAL A 44 -1.68 -18.86 12.18
CA VAL A 44 -3.07 -18.77 12.64
C VAL A 44 -3.80 -20.10 12.45
N GLU A 45 -4.34 -20.63 13.53
CA GLU A 45 -5.19 -21.81 13.56
C GLU A 45 -6.63 -21.47 13.92
N THR A 46 -7.59 -22.24 13.41
CA THR A 46 -9.03 -22.08 13.71
C THR A 46 -9.64 -23.32 14.33
N ALA A 47 -10.55 -23.10 15.29
CA ALA A 47 -11.38 -24.12 15.90
C ALA A 47 -12.85 -23.68 15.96
N TYR A 48 -13.70 -24.40 15.24
CA TYR A 48 -15.12 -24.04 15.08
C TYR A 48 -16.03 -24.46 16.26
N GLY A 49 -15.60 -24.20 17.48
CA GLY A 49 -16.32 -24.57 18.71
C GLY A 49 -15.43 -25.24 19.77
N GLY A 50 -15.91 -25.26 21.02
CA GLY A 50 -15.10 -25.67 22.18
C GLY A 50 -14.53 -27.09 22.12
N THR A 51 -15.22 -28.07 21.53
CA THR A 51 -14.65 -29.43 21.36
C THR A 51 -13.45 -29.45 20.43
N ALA A 52 -13.53 -28.74 19.30
CA ALA A 52 -12.44 -28.63 18.34
C ALA A 52 -11.26 -27.83 18.91
N ALA A 53 -11.54 -26.88 19.81
CA ALA A 53 -10.52 -26.12 20.53
C ALA A 53 -9.75 -27.02 21.50
N LEU A 54 -10.45 -27.80 22.34
CA LEU A 54 -9.80 -28.71 23.30
C LEU A 54 -8.93 -29.79 22.65
N GLU A 55 -9.23 -30.16 21.40
CA GLU A 55 -8.44 -31.10 20.59
C GLU A 55 -7.16 -30.47 20.02
N ARG A 56 -7.15 -29.15 19.78
CA ARG A 56 -6.01 -28.40 19.23
C ARG A 56 -5.15 -27.76 20.31
N LEU A 57 -5.70 -27.53 21.50
CA LEU A 57 -5.00 -26.90 22.61
C LEU A 57 -3.77 -27.70 23.06
N ASP A 58 -2.59 -27.11 22.87
CA ASP A 58 -1.31 -27.60 23.37
C ASP A 58 -0.36 -26.43 23.73
N ASP A 59 0.85 -26.78 24.21
CA ASP A 59 1.85 -25.84 24.72
C ASP A 59 2.51 -24.97 23.62
N SER A 60 2.19 -25.17 22.35
CA SER A 60 2.71 -24.34 21.25
C SER A 60 1.89 -23.09 20.98
N ILE A 61 0.69 -22.99 21.56
CA ILE A 61 -0.22 -21.86 21.35
C ILE A 61 0.18 -20.70 22.27
N ASP A 62 0.40 -19.53 21.69
CA ASP A 62 0.79 -18.32 22.42
C ASP A 62 -0.43 -17.47 22.78
N VAL A 63 -1.41 -17.37 21.88
CA VAL A 63 -2.62 -16.55 22.05
C VAL A 63 -3.86 -17.32 21.63
N VAL A 64 -4.94 -17.19 22.41
CA VAL A 64 -6.27 -17.73 22.08
C VAL A 64 -7.28 -16.59 22.01
N LEU A 65 -7.95 -16.44 20.87
CA LEU A 65 -9.17 -15.63 20.75
C LEU A 65 -10.37 -16.54 20.96
N LEU A 66 -11.12 -16.34 22.04
CA LEU A 66 -12.11 -17.31 22.52
C LEU A 66 -13.53 -16.73 22.58
N ASP A 67 -14.47 -17.28 21.80
CA ASP A 67 -15.88 -16.97 22.04
C ASP A 67 -16.36 -17.63 23.34
N ARG A 68 -16.99 -16.82 24.17
CA ARG A 68 -17.64 -17.24 25.39
C ARG A 68 -18.83 -18.17 25.13
N ARG A 69 -19.64 -17.89 24.10
CA ARG A 69 -20.93 -18.58 23.87
C ARG A 69 -20.89 -19.54 22.70
N MET A 70 -20.33 -20.72 22.93
CA MET A 70 -20.33 -21.81 21.96
C MET A 70 -21.25 -22.98 22.35
N PRO A 71 -21.81 -23.74 21.39
CA PRO A 71 -22.58 -24.94 21.66
C PRO A 71 -21.74 -26.06 22.27
N THR A 72 -22.38 -26.90 23.10
CA THR A 72 -21.80 -28.12 23.72
C THR A 72 -20.75 -27.85 24.80
N ILE A 73 -19.69 -27.13 24.48
CA ILE A 73 -18.64 -26.71 25.41
C ILE A 73 -18.54 -25.19 25.30
N SER A 74 -18.72 -24.49 26.42
CA SER A 74 -18.67 -23.03 26.45
C SER A 74 -17.23 -22.52 26.45
N GLY A 75 -17.03 -21.23 26.14
CA GLY A 75 -15.70 -20.61 26.27
C GLY A 75 -15.22 -20.61 27.71
N ASP A 76 -16.11 -20.44 28.69
CA ASP A 76 -15.78 -20.54 30.12
C ASP A 76 -15.17 -21.92 30.45
N ASP A 77 -15.74 -23.01 29.92
CA ASP A 77 -15.21 -24.38 30.10
C ASP A 77 -13.84 -24.57 29.42
N VAL A 78 -13.65 -23.98 28.24
CA VAL A 78 -12.36 -24.03 27.51
C VAL A 78 -11.28 -23.29 28.29
N LEU A 79 -11.61 -22.10 28.82
CA LEU A 79 -10.70 -21.29 29.63
C LEU A 79 -10.28 -22.02 30.92
N GLU A 80 -11.22 -22.67 31.62
CA GLU A 80 -10.90 -23.50 32.79
C GLU A 80 -9.95 -24.64 32.42
N GLU A 81 -10.15 -25.30 31.28
CA GLU A 81 -9.31 -26.41 30.83
C GLU A 81 -7.90 -25.94 30.42
N ILE A 82 -7.75 -24.77 29.78
CA ILE A 82 -6.45 -24.15 29.48
C ILE A 82 -5.64 -24.00 30.78
N ARG A 83 -6.24 -23.42 31.82
CA ARG A 83 -5.58 -23.21 33.11
C ARG A 83 -5.35 -24.53 33.86
N ALA A 84 -6.26 -25.50 33.75
CA ALA A 84 -6.10 -26.82 34.36
C ALA A 84 -4.95 -27.63 33.72
N ARG A 85 -4.65 -27.40 32.44
CA ARG A 85 -3.53 -28.00 31.72
C ARG A 85 -2.21 -27.26 31.89
N ASP A 86 -2.20 -26.11 32.56
CA ASP A 86 -1.02 -25.26 32.76
C ASP A 86 -0.43 -24.76 31.42
N ILE A 87 -1.29 -24.53 30.42
CA ILE A 87 -0.88 -23.96 29.13
C ILE A 87 -0.66 -22.46 29.31
N ASP A 88 0.57 -21.98 29.07
CA ASP A 88 0.99 -20.59 29.31
C ASP A 88 0.57 -19.60 28.19
N CYS A 89 -0.56 -19.87 27.53
CA CYS A 89 -1.11 -19.01 26.49
C CYS A 89 -1.89 -17.84 27.10
N ARG A 90 -1.89 -16.70 26.40
CA ARG A 90 -2.79 -15.58 26.69
C ARG A 90 -4.17 -15.84 26.09
N VAL A 91 -5.22 -15.38 26.76
CA VAL A 91 -6.61 -15.55 26.29
C VAL A 91 -7.32 -14.21 26.20
N ALA A 92 -7.75 -13.84 24.99
CA ALA A 92 -8.72 -12.78 24.77
C ALA A 92 -10.12 -13.40 24.66
N MET A 93 -11.05 -12.98 25.50
CA MET A 93 -12.47 -13.29 25.28
C MET A 93 -12.97 -12.43 24.13
N MET A 94 -13.52 -13.03 23.08
CA MET A 94 -14.08 -12.30 21.93
C MET A 94 -15.54 -12.70 21.78
N THR A 95 -16.47 -11.89 22.29
CA THR A 95 -17.85 -12.34 22.47
C THR A 95 -18.91 -11.26 22.29
N ALA A 96 -20.13 -11.64 21.93
CA ALA A 96 -21.29 -10.75 21.92
C ALA A 96 -21.91 -10.56 23.33
N VAL A 97 -21.33 -11.18 24.36
CA VAL A 97 -21.78 -11.05 25.75
C VAL A 97 -21.22 -9.76 26.33
N GLU A 98 -22.10 -8.85 26.73
CA GLU A 98 -21.68 -7.67 27.49
C GLU A 98 -21.05 -8.08 28.83
N PRO A 99 -19.95 -7.44 29.24
CA PRO A 99 -19.28 -7.73 30.50
C PRO A 99 -20.19 -7.41 31.71
N ASP A 100 -20.13 -8.25 32.73
CA ASP A 100 -20.79 -8.09 34.04
C ASP A 100 -19.85 -8.68 35.11
N THR A 101 -20.15 -8.46 36.37
CA THR A 101 -19.32 -8.79 37.54
C THR A 101 -18.89 -10.25 37.66
N ASP A 102 -19.46 -11.17 36.87
CA ASP A 102 -19.00 -12.57 36.78
C ASP A 102 -17.64 -12.71 36.10
N ILE A 103 -17.16 -11.71 35.36
CA ILE A 103 -15.86 -11.77 34.69
C ILE A 103 -14.69 -11.46 35.65
N VAL A 104 -14.94 -10.88 36.83
CA VAL A 104 -13.90 -10.41 37.77
C VAL A 104 -12.92 -11.50 38.19
N ASP A 105 -13.41 -12.73 38.31
CA ASP A 105 -12.62 -13.89 38.72
C ASP A 105 -12.27 -14.82 37.55
N MET A 106 -12.63 -14.45 36.32
CA MET A 106 -12.30 -15.25 35.14
C MET A 106 -10.84 -15.01 34.73
N PRO A 107 -10.05 -16.07 34.48
CA PRO A 107 -8.60 -15.95 34.24
C PRO A 107 -8.28 -15.63 32.77
N PHE A 108 -8.89 -14.60 32.18
CA PHE A 108 -8.58 -14.09 30.84
C PHE A 108 -7.62 -12.89 30.91
N ASP A 109 -7.03 -12.54 29.77
CA ASP A 109 -6.02 -11.48 29.64
C ASP A 109 -6.56 -10.24 28.89
N ALA A 110 -7.55 -10.41 28.00
CA ALA A 110 -8.26 -9.32 27.32
C ALA A 110 -9.76 -9.64 27.08
N TYR A 111 -10.60 -8.61 26.88
CA TYR A 111 -12.04 -8.77 26.60
C TYR A 111 -12.49 -7.87 25.44
N LEU A 112 -12.95 -8.49 24.36
CA LEU A 112 -13.47 -7.85 23.14
C LEU A 112 -14.96 -8.12 22.98
N VAL A 113 -15.74 -7.05 22.77
CA VAL A 113 -17.19 -7.12 22.53
C VAL A 113 -17.47 -7.08 21.04
N LYS A 114 -18.14 -8.10 20.50
CA LYS A 114 -18.57 -8.13 19.09
C LYS A 114 -19.63 -7.04 18.81
N PRO A 115 -19.63 -6.38 17.64
CA PRO A 115 -18.79 -6.64 16.47
C PRO A 115 -17.36 -6.12 16.64
N VAL A 116 -16.39 -6.90 16.17
CA VAL A 116 -14.96 -6.54 16.18
C VAL A 116 -14.50 -6.18 14.77
N SER A 117 -13.56 -5.27 14.68
CA SER A 117 -12.81 -4.94 13.46
C SER A 117 -11.51 -5.74 13.39
N GLU A 118 -10.95 -5.87 12.18
CA GLU A 118 -9.58 -6.36 11.93
C GLU A 118 -8.57 -5.72 12.89
N SER A 119 -8.74 -4.41 13.06
CA SER A 119 -7.83 -3.57 13.79
C SER A 119 -7.84 -3.89 15.30
N GLU A 120 -9.02 -4.05 15.90
CA GLU A 120 -9.16 -4.46 17.31
C GLU A 120 -8.62 -5.88 17.56
N VAL A 121 -8.81 -6.79 16.61
CA VAL A 121 -8.32 -8.17 16.71
C VAL A 121 -6.79 -8.21 16.68
N THR A 122 -6.17 -7.57 15.69
CA THR A 122 -4.71 -7.56 15.52
C THR A 122 -4.00 -6.89 16.71
N GLU A 123 -4.51 -5.75 17.18
CA GLU A 123 -3.94 -5.07 18.36
C GLU A 123 -4.00 -5.92 19.62
N THR A 124 -5.13 -6.60 19.83
CA THR A 124 -5.28 -7.46 21.00
C THR A 124 -4.28 -8.61 20.94
N VAL A 125 -4.09 -9.22 19.78
CA VAL A 125 -3.10 -10.31 19.61
C VAL A 125 -1.69 -9.80 19.90
N GLU A 126 -1.30 -8.68 19.32
CA GLU A 126 0.03 -8.08 19.51
C GLU A 126 0.29 -7.69 20.97
N GLU A 127 -0.66 -7.02 21.60
CA GLU A 127 -0.58 -6.66 23.01
C GLU A 127 -0.43 -7.90 23.90
N LEU A 128 -1.19 -8.97 23.62
CA LEU A 128 -1.08 -10.22 24.37
C LEU A 128 0.27 -10.91 24.16
N LEU A 129 0.82 -10.89 22.95
CA LEU A 129 2.16 -11.42 22.68
C LEU A 129 3.23 -10.64 23.45
N VAL A 130 3.15 -9.31 23.51
CA VAL A 130 4.07 -8.50 24.32
C VAL A 130 3.92 -8.82 25.81
N ARG A 131 2.68 -8.92 26.29
CA ARG A 131 2.37 -9.28 27.69
C ARG A 131 2.88 -10.66 28.08
N SER A 132 3.04 -11.60 27.13
CA SER A 132 3.55 -12.95 27.41
C SER A 132 4.93 -12.93 28.09
N GLY A 133 5.78 -11.96 27.74
CA GLY A 133 7.12 -11.79 28.29
C GLY A 133 7.20 -11.08 29.65
N PHE A 134 6.07 -10.65 30.22
CA PHE A 134 6.06 -9.96 31.50
C PHE A 134 6.16 -10.92 32.70
N GLU A 135 6.64 -10.41 33.83
CA GLU A 135 6.61 -11.13 35.11
C GLU A 135 5.15 -11.41 35.53
N ALA A 136 4.92 -12.51 36.24
CA ALA A 136 3.57 -13.00 36.53
C ALA A 136 2.70 -11.96 37.26
N GLU A 137 3.28 -11.22 38.19
CA GLU A 137 2.63 -10.18 38.98
C GLU A 137 2.24 -8.97 38.10
N VAL A 138 3.06 -8.64 37.12
CA VAL A 138 2.77 -7.57 36.14
C VAL A 138 1.74 -8.03 35.11
N ARG A 139 1.78 -9.30 34.70
CA ARG A 139 0.71 -9.91 33.86
C ARG A 139 -0.64 -9.88 34.58
N GLU A 140 -0.67 -10.21 35.87
CA GLU A 140 -1.89 -10.12 36.68
C GLU A 140 -2.43 -8.69 36.73
N TYR A 141 -1.58 -7.68 36.89
CA TYR A 141 -2.01 -6.28 36.85
C TYR A 141 -2.76 -5.93 35.55
N PHE A 142 -2.16 -6.20 34.38
CA PHE A 142 -2.77 -5.85 33.09
C PHE A 142 -4.03 -6.66 32.77
N ALA A 143 -4.14 -7.90 33.24
CA ALA A 143 -5.36 -8.69 33.13
C ALA A 143 -6.51 -8.10 33.97
N LEU A 144 -6.21 -7.68 35.20
CA LEU A 144 -7.18 -7.02 36.08
C LEU A 144 -7.57 -5.63 35.55
N GLU A 145 -6.64 -4.90 34.95
CA GLU A 145 -6.91 -3.61 34.31
C GLU A 145 -7.83 -3.77 33.09
N SER A 146 -7.60 -4.78 32.25
CA SER A 146 -8.52 -5.11 31.15
C SER A 146 -9.91 -5.48 31.66
N THR A 147 -9.98 -6.22 32.78
CA THR A 147 -11.23 -6.57 33.45
C THR A 147 -11.96 -5.32 33.97
N GLU A 148 -11.25 -4.38 34.57
CA GLU A 148 -11.81 -3.10 35.00
C GLU A 148 -12.33 -2.30 33.81
N ALA A 149 -11.53 -2.11 32.76
CA ALA A 149 -11.92 -1.37 31.56
C ALA A 149 -13.18 -1.95 30.90
N ALA A 150 -13.30 -3.28 30.83
CA ALA A 150 -14.51 -3.95 30.34
C ALA A 150 -15.74 -3.58 31.18
N LEU A 151 -15.61 -3.52 32.51
CA LEU A 151 -16.70 -3.18 33.43
C LEU A 151 -17.01 -1.67 33.49
N GLU A 152 -16.03 -0.80 33.27
CA GLU A 152 -16.20 0.66 33.29
C GLU A 152 -17.06 1.19 32.14
N SER A 153 -17.14 0.43 31.04
CA SER A 153 -18.05 0.73 29.93
C SER A 153 -19.54 0.63 30.30
N ARG A 154 -19.87 0.19 31.52
CA ARG A 154 -21.24 0.00 32.01
C ARG A 154 -21.68 1.04 33.04
N ASP A 155 -22.99 1.28 33.07
CA ASP A 155 -23.63 1.94 34.21
C ASP A 155 -23.44 1.07 35.46
N VAL A 156 -22.72 1.61 36.46
CA VAL A 156 -22.42 0.92 37.73
C VAL A 156 -23.69 0.43 38.44
N GLU A 157 -24.84 1.10 38.23
CA GLU A 157 -26.14 0.70 38.78
C GLU A 157 -26.75 -0.55 38.12
N GLU A 158 -26.29 -0.94 36.92
CA GLU A 158 -26.75 -2.12 36.19
C GLU A 158 -25.92 -3.38 36.49
N LEU A 159 -24.78 -3.24 37.15
CA LEU A 159 -23.92 -4.36 37.54
C LEU A 159 -24.58 -5.22 38.62
N ARG A 160 -24.49 -6.55 38.50
CA ARG A 160 -25.12 -7.46 39.48
C ARG A 160 -24.52 -7.32 40.88
N HIS A 161 -23.22 -7.05 40.98
CA HIS A 161 -22.48 -6.97 42.26
C HIS A 161 -21.51 -5.78 42.26
N PRO A 162 -21.98 -4.55 42.54
CA PRO A 162 -21.12 -3.35 42.47
C PRO A 162 -19.89 -3.40 43.39
N ASN A 163 -19.96 -4.12 44.51
CA ASN A 163 -18.83 -4.28 45.43
C ASN A 163 -17.67 -5.08 44.81
N ALA A 164 -17.93 -5.95 43.83
CA ALA A 164 -16.86 -6.71 43.16
C ALA A 164 -15.92 -5.78 42.37
N LEU A 165 -16.43 -4.67 41.84
CA LEU A 165 -15.62 -3.64 41.18
C LEU A 165 -14.75 -2.87 42.19
N GLU A 166 -15.28 -2.61 43.40
CA GLU A 166 -14.50 -1.97 44.48
C GLU A 166 -13.37 -2.89 44.97
N ASP A 167 -13.65 -4.19 45.11
CA ASP A 167 -12.65 -5.19 45.48
C ASP A 167 -11.57 -5.36 44.38
N LEU A 168 -11.96 -5.33 43.10
CA LEU A 168 -11.05 -5.34 41.95
C LEU A 168 -10.09 -4.14 41.97
N ARG A 169 -10.62 -2.93 42.13
CA ARG A 169 -9.84 -1.68 42.26
C ARG A 169 -8.85 -1.75 43.42
N GLY A 170 -9.29 -2.28 44.56
CA GLY A 170 -8.41 -2.48 45.72
C GLY A 170 -7.25 -3.44 45.44
N ARG A 171 -7.46 -4.47 44.60
CA ARG A 171 -6.38 -5.37 44.15
C ARG A 171 -5.42 -4.67 43.19
N LEU A 172 -5.94 -3.91 42.22
CA LEU A 172 -5.13 -3.14 41.27
C LEU A 172 -4.21 -2.15 41.99
N ASP A 173 -4.75 -1.37 42.94
CA ASP A 173 -3.98 -0.42 43.74
C ASP A 173 -2.87 -1.13 44.56
N ALA A 174 -3.16 -2.32 45.10
CA ALA A 174 -2.19 -3.09 45.86
C ALA A 174 -1.02 -3.57 44.99
N ILE A 175 -1.33 -4.17 43.82
CA ILE A 175 -0.31 -4.66 42.89
C ILE A 175 0.50 -3.48 42.32
N ARG A 176 -0.17 -2.38 41.94
CA ARG A 176 0.49 -1.16 41.45
C ARG A 176 1.45 -0.58 42.47
N SER A 177 1.05 -0.50 43.74
CA SER A 177 1.92 0.01 44.80
C SER A 177 3.12 -0.90 45.08
N GLU A 178 3.02 -2.21 44.83
CA GLU A 178 4.11 -3.16 45.05
C GLU A 178 5.08 -3.24 43.87
N HIS A 179 4.57 -3.08 42.65
CA HIS A 179 5.31 -3.24 41.39
C HIS A 179 5.38 -1.96 40.54
N GLU A 180 5.29 -0.77 41.17
CA GLU A 180 5.18 0.54 40.52
C GLU A 180 6.14 0.70 39.33
N THR A 181 7.45 0.59 39.55
CA THR A 181 8.46 0.75 38.48
C THR A 181 8.38 -0.33 37.40
N ALA A 182 7.99 -1.56 37.74
CA ALA A 182 7.88 -2.63 36.76
C ALA A 182 6.64 -2.43 35.87
N ILE A 183 5.53 -1.97 36.45
CA ILE A 183 4.31 -1.63 35.73
C ILE A 183 4.54 -0.41 34.84
N GLU A 184 5.12 0.68 35.36
CA GLU A 184 5.40 1.90 34.58
C GLU A 184 6.25 1.60 33.33
N ASN A 185 7.31 0.80 33.46
CA ASN A 185 8.14 0.42 32.32
C ASN A 185 7.39 -0.42 31.27
N ARG A 186 6.40 -1.24 31.70
CA ARG A 186 5.62 -2.11 30.81
C ARG A 186 4.45 -1.38 30.19
N GLU A 187 3.82 -0.45 30.92
CA GLU A 187 2.84 0.51 30.40
C GLU A 187 3.47 1.34 29.26
N GLN A 188 4.72 1.81 29.43
CA GLN A 188 5.46 2.48 28.35
C GLN A 188 5.72 1.58 27.13
N GLN A 189 6.05 0.31 27.36
CA GLN A 189 6.28 -0.65 26.28
C GLN A 189 5.00 -0.95 25.49
N LEU A 190 3.86 -1.12 26.17
CA LEU A 190 2.55 -1.33 25.54
C LEU A 190 2.08 -0.08 24.80
N ALA A 191 2.20 1.10 25.43
CA ALA A 191 1.86 2.37 24.80
C ALA A 191 2.67 2.63 23.52
N ARG A 192 3.91 2.12 23.43
CA ARG A 192 4.71 2.18 22.21
C ARG A 192 4.07 1.39 21.06
N VAL A 193 3.64 0.16 21.33
CA VAL A 193 3.02 -0.74 20.33
C VAL A 193 1.70 -0.16 19.83
N THR A 194 0.83 0.25 20.75
CA THR A 194 -0.48 0.84 20.39
C THR A 194 -0.33 2.15 19.62
N ARG A 195 0.59 3.05 20.04
CA ARG A 195 0.81 4.33 19.37
C ARG A 195 1.25 4.18 17.92
N VAL A 196 2.12 3.21 17.67
CA VAL A 196 2.66 2.95 16.33
C VAL A 196 1.58 2.37 15.39
N ASN A 197 0.69 1.50 15.90
CA ASN A 197 -0.43 0.95 15.12
C ASN A 197 -1.54 1.98 14.85
N ASP A 198 -1.84 2.85 15.81
CA ASP A 198 -2.81 3.93 15.63
C ASP A 198 -2.35 4.92 14.55
N LEU A 199 -1.06 5.25 14.53
CA LEU A 199 -0.45 6.13 13.54
C LEU A 199 -0.63 5.61 12.10
N LEU A 200 -0.35 4.32 11.87
CA LEU A 200 -0.53 3.68 10.56
C LEU A 200 -1.98 3.81 10.06
N ARG A 201 -2.96 3.55 10.93
CA ARG A 201 -4.39 3.57 10.57
C ARG A 201 -4.91 4.96 10.31
N GLU A 202 -4.47 5.94 11.09
CA GLU A 202 -4.85 7.34 10.87
C GLU A 202 -4.36 7.80 9.50
N VAL A 203 -3.11 7.48 9.18
CA VAL A 203 -2.51 7.79 7.88
C VAL A 203 -3.21 7.04 6.74
N ASP A 204 -3.51 5.75 6.88
CA ASP A 204 -4.21 4.97 5.85
C ASP A 204 -5.59 5.54 5.52
N ARG A 205 -6.37 5.94 6.54
CA ARG A 205 -7.67 6.60 6.34
C ARG A 205 -7.50 7.95 5.66
N ALA A 206 -6.52 8.74 6.08
CA ALA A 206 -6.25 10.04 5.49
C ALA A 206 -5.83 9.93 4.01
N ILE A 207 -5.02 8.93 3.67
CA ILE A 207 -4.60 8.65 2.30
C ILE A 207 -5.80 8.38 1.39
N VAL A 208 -6.79 7.60 1.86
CA VAL A 208 -7.99 7.27 1.07
C VAL A 208 -8.80 8.51 0.71
N ASP A 209 -8.92 9.46 1.64
CA ASP A 209 -9.71 10.67 1.45
C ASP A 209 -8.95 11.80 0.74
N ALA A 210 -7.62 11.72 0.69
CA ALA A 210 -6.77 12.74 0.10
C ALA A 210 -6.96 12.86 -1.42
N ARG A 211 -6.97 14.10 -1.90
CA ARG A 211 -7.09 14.47 -3.31
C ARG A 211 -5.78 14.94 -3.91
N THR A 212 -4.84 15.32 -3.05
CA THR A 212 -3.54 15.83 -3.45
C THR A 212 -2.41 15.15 -2.68
N ARG A 213 -1.25 15.09 -3.32
CA ARG A 213 -0.02 14.66 -2.65
C ARG A 213 0.32 15.56 -1.45
N ASP A 214 0.13 16.87 -1.59
CA ASP A 214 0.40 17.83 -0.51
C ASP A 214 -0.50 17.56 0.72
N GLU A 215 -1.75 17.16 0.50
CA GLU A 215 -2.68 16.75 1.57
C GLU A 215 -2.18 15.49 2.29
N ILE A 216 -1.73 14.46 1.54
CA ILE A 216 -1.12 13.26 2.15
C ILE A 216 0.10 13.64 2.98
N GLU A 217 1.05 14.39 2.39
CA GLU A 217 2.29 14.75 3.08
C GLU A 217 2.02 15.57 4.35
N GLN A 218 1.04 16.48 4.31
CA GLN A 218 0.58 17.25 5.46
C GLN A 218 -0.01 16.36 6.55
N THR A 219 -0.98 15.52 6.22
CA THR A 219 -1.62 14.67 7.23
C THR A 219 -0.64 13.70 7.87
N VAL A 220 0.25 13.09 7.08
CA VAL A 220 1.30 12.21 7.62
C VAL A 220 2.20 12.97 8.60
N CYS A 221 2.65 14.17 8.25
CA CYS A 221 3.47 14.97 9.17
C CYS A 221 2.71 15.33 10.45
N GLU A 222 1.43 15.69 10.35
CA GLU A 222 0.59 16.05 11.50
C GLU A 222 0.40 14.84 12.43
N SER A 223 -0.07 13.70 11.92
CA SER A 223 -0.31 12.50 12.72
C SER A 223 0.98 11.97 13.38
N VAL A 224 2.11 12.02 12.68
CA VAL A 224 3.41 11.61 13.27
C VAL A 224 3.82 12.58 14.38
N ALA A 225 3.65 13.89 14.19
CA ALA A 225 4.00 14.89 15.20
C ALA A 225 3.02 14.97 16.39
N ASP A 226 1.86 14.32 16.31
CA ASP A 226 0.99 14.12 17.47
C ASP A 226 1.54 13.00 18.39
N ALA A 227 2.27 12.04 17.82
CA ALA A 227 2.86 10.89 18.51
C ALA A 227 4.33 11.09 18.93
N HIS A 228 5.04 12.00 18.24
CA HIS A 228 6.47 12.28 18.36
C HIS A 228 6.73 13.79 18.43
N GLU A 229 7.95 14.22 18.81
CA GLU A 229 8.26 15.64 19.02
C GLU A 229 8.06 16.50 17.76
N ALA A 230 8.43 15.96 16.60
CA ALA A 230 8.23 16.63 15.32
C ALA A 230 8.40 15.67 14.13
N ALA A 231 7.88 16.07 12.98
CA ALA A 231 8.09 15.37 11.72
C ALA A 231 8.20 16.33 10.54
N PHE A 232 8.89 15.90 9.48
CA PHE A 232 8.83 16.60 8.19
C PHE A 232 8.94 15.63 7.02
N VAL A 233 8.43 16.05 5.86
CA VAL A 233 8.56 15.30 4.61
C VAL A 233 9.51 16.05 3.66
N ALA A 234 10.55 15.34 3.22
CA ALA A 234 11.44 15.74 2.15
C ALA A 234 11.04 15.04 0.85
N ARG A 235 10.43 15.78 -0.07
CA ARG A 235 10.09 15.32 -1.40
C ARG A 235 11.36 15.14 -2.24
N ARG A 236 11.47 13.99 -2.92
CA ARG A 236 12.48 13.79 -3.96
C ARG A 236 11.99 14.46 -5.24
N THR A 237 12.81 15.34 -5.78
CA THR A 237 12.57 16.00 -7.08
C THR A 237 13.01 15.08 -8.22
N ALA A 238 12.55 15.35 -9.44
CA ALA A 238 12.97 14.60 -10.63
C ALA A 238 14.50 14.63 -10.86
N ALA A 239 15.19 15.66 -10.38
CA ALA A 239 16.66 15.76 -10.40
C ALA A 239 17.35 14.89 -9.33
N GLY A 240 16.60 14.05 -8.61
CA GLY A 240 17.10 13.20 -7.53
C GLY A 240 17.40 13.95 -6.22
N LEU A 241 17.20 15.28 -6.18
CA LEU A 241 17.46 16.10 -5.00
C LEU A 241 16.27 16.10 -4.04
N LEU A 242 16.56 16.13 -2.74
CA LEU A 242 15.55 16.25 -1.69
C LEU A 242 15.21 17.72 -1.42
N ARG A 243 13.92 18.00 -1.24
CA ARG A 243 13.40 19.29 -0.81
C ARG A 243 12.33 19.09 0.26
N CYS A 244 12.48 19.75 1.39
CA CYS A 244 11.44 19.75 2.41
C CYS A 244 10.20 20.50 1.89
N THR A 245 9.04 19.86 1.98
CA THR A 245 7.75 20.38 1.52
C THR A 245 6.82 20.69 2.67
N THR A 246 6.83 19.83 3.69
CA THR A 246 5.92 19.89 4.84
C THR A 246 6.71 19.68 6.13
N VAL A 247 6.30 20.40 7.19
CA VAL A 247 6.82 20.26 8.55
C VAL A 247 5.65 20.26 9.54
N SER A 248 5.79 19.54 10.64
CA SER A 248 4.91 19.61 11.80
C SER A 248 5.74 19.45 13.09
N GLY A 249 5.35 20.14 14.16
CA GLY A 249 6.11 20.17 15.42
C GLY A 249 7.44 20.96 15.38
N LEU A 250 7.82 21.54 14.24
CA LEU A 250 9.05 22.34 14.08
C LEU A 250 8.78 23.85 14.12
N ASP A 251 9.68 24.62 14.73
CA ASP A 251 9.67 26.10 14.73
C ASP A 251 10.55 26.66 13.60
N THR A 252 10.40 26.10 12.40
CA THR A 252 11.14 26.53 11.21
C THR A 252 10.30 26.35 9.96
N ASP A 253 10.51 27.20 8.96
CA ASP A 253 9.89 27.02 7.65
C ASP A 253 10.53 25.81 6.93
N PRO A 254 9.77 25.05 6.10
CA PRO A 254 10.31 23.91 5.34
C PRO A 254 11.61 24.24 4.58
N SER A 255 11.70 25.42 3.98
CA SER A 255 12.90 25.86 3.23
C SER A 255 14.15 26.10 4.09
N GLY A 256 14.00 26.19 5.41
CA GLY A 256 15.08 26.42 6.37
C GLY A 256 15.73 25.15 6.90
N ILE A 257 15.19 23.96 6.58
CA ILE A 257 15.72 22.68 7.07
C ILE A 257 16.94 22.26 6.26
N ASP A 258 18.03 21.98 6.97
CA ASP A 258 19.22 21.35 6.38
C ASP A 258 18.96 19.85 6.18
N LEU A 259 19.03 19.38 4.94
CA LEU A 259 18.78 17.98 4.57
C LEU A 259 20.08 17.16 4.45
N GLY A 260 21.25 17.77 4.72
CA GLY A 260 22.55 17.12 4.58
C GLY A 260 22.68 15.84 5.41
N PHE A 261 22.15 15.84 6.64
CA PHE A 261 22.21 14.69 7.54
C PHE A 261 21.46 13.46 6.99
N ILE A 262 20.43 13.66 6.16
CA ILE A 262 19.69 12.57 5.52
C ILE A 262 20.59 11.84 4.52
N THR A 263 21.39 12.59 3.74
CA THR A 263 22.34 12.02 2.78
C THR A 263 23.46 11.28 3.50
N ASP A 264 23.88 11.77 4.67
CA ASP A 264 24.87 11.08 5.51
C ASP A 264 24.32 9.77 6.09
N ALA A 265 23.02 9.73 6.42
CA ALA A 265 22.37 8.56 7.00
C ALA A 265 22.03 7.47 5.97
N LEU A 266 21.42 7.84 4.85
CA LEU A 266 20.91 6.91 3.83
C LEU A 266 21.84 6.74 2.62
N GLY A 267 22.83 7.62 2.46
CA GLY A 267 23.66 7.68 1.26
C GLY A 267 22.96 8.36 0.08
N PRO A 268 23.65 8.44 -1.08
CA PRO A 268 23.14 9.13 -2.27
C PRO A 268 22.11 8.31 -3.08
N ASP A 269 22.06 6.99 -2.88
CA ASP A 269 21.22 6.06 -3.62
C ASP A 269 20.23 5.39 -2.65
N ILE A 270 19.17 6.13 -2.32
CA ILE A 270 18.19 5.74 -1.31
C ILE A 270 17.35 4.59 -1.86
N SER A 271 17.45 3.43 -1.22
CA SER A 271 16.68 2.24 -1.59
C SER A 271 15.31 2.23 -0.90
N PRO A 272 14.26 1.68 -1.54
CA PRO A 272 12.99 1.40 -0.87
C PRO A 272 13.20 0.57 0.41
N GLY A 273 12.49 0.94 1.48
CA GLY A 273 12.54 0.23 2.77
C GLY A 273 13.84 0.36 3.58
N ASP A 274 14.87 1.07 3.10
CA ASP A 274 16.10 1.29 3.87
C ASP A 274 15.87 2.38 4.94
N VAL A 275 15.23 2.02 6.04
CA VAL A 275 14.98 2.92 7.17
C VAL A 275 16.24 3.07 8.01
N ARG A 276 16.63 4.31 8.35
CA ARG A 276 17.85 4.60 9.11
C ARG A 276 17.61 5.49 10.33
N ALA A 277 18.04 5.01 11.47
CA ALA A 277 18.09 5.78 12.71
C ALA A 277 19.37 6.62 12.79
N VAL A 278 19.22 7.84 13.28
CA VAL A 278 20.29 8.74 13.69
C VAL A 278 20.12 8.93 15.21
N ASP A 279 20.96 8.23 15.97
CA ASP A 279 20.86 8.16 17.44
C ASP A 279 20.87 9.54 18.11
N GLU A 280 21.62 10.49 17.55
CA GLU A 280 21.68 11.87 18.06
C GLU A 280 21.94 12.85 16.91
N ILE A 281 21.03 13.80 16.70
CA ILE A 281 21.22 14.87 15.71
C ILE A 281 22.22 15.91 16.23
N SER A 282 22.96 16.55 15.32
CA SER A 282 23.95 17.57 15.71
C SER A 282 23.29 18.76 16.44
N GLU A 283 23.99 19.34 17.41
CA GLU A 283 23.54 20.54 18.15
C GLU A 283 23.17 21.69 17.19
N SER A 284 23.93 21.86 16.10
CA SER A 284 23.65 22.85 15.05
C SER A 284 22.34 22.57 14.31
N HIS A 285 22.03 21.30 14.02
CA HIS A 285 20.80 20.91 13.35
C HIS A 285 19.60 21.06 14.29
N ARG A 286 19.73 20.58 15.53
CA ARG A 286 18.70 20.75 16.58
C ARG A 286 18.34 22.22 16.79
N ALA A 287 19.33 23.10 16.86
CA ALA A 287 19.12 24.54 17.00
C ALA A 287 18.41 25.17 15.78
N ALA A 288 18.62 24.62 14.58
CA ALA A 288 18.01 25.12 13.35
C ALA A 288 16.55 24.68 13.19
N VAL A 289 16.20 23.47 13.63
CA VAL A 289 14.86 22.90 13.42
C VAL A 289 13.90 23.14 14.59
N PHE A 290 14.38 23.18 15.84
CA PHE A 290 13.59 23.47 17.05
C PHE A 290 13.83 24.87 17.60
N ASN A 291 14.13 25.84 16.75
CA ASN A 291 14.45 27.23 17.09
C ASN A 291 13.83 27.72 18.42
N GLY A 292 14.61 28.35 19.31
CA GLY A 292 14.13 28.86 20.61
C GLY A 292 13.65 27.81 21.63
N GLN A 293 13.37 26.58 21.22
CA GLN A 293 13.04 25.41 22.05
C GLN A 293 14.17 24.38 22.11
N ALA A 294 15.23 24.53 21.30
CA ALA A 294 16.36 23.61 21.26
C ALA A 294 17.06 23.40 22.63
N ASP A 295 16.97 24.36 23.54
CA ASP A 295 17.50 24.27 24.92
C ASP A 295 16.59 23.45 25.87
N GLN A 296 15.39 23.07 25.43
CA GLN A 296 14.43 22.27 26.21
C GLN A 296 14.73 20.77 26.10
N PHE A 297 15.43 20.36 25.04
CA PHE A 297 15.74 18.96 24.75
C PHE A 297 17.18 18.62 25.12
N ASP A 298 17.41 17.58 25.92
CA ASP A 298 18.76 17.15 26.28
C ASP A 298 19.43 16.42 25.09
N SER A 299 18.71 15.54 24.40
CA SER A 299 19.15 14.81 23.19
C SER A 299 17.96 14.45 22.30
N VAL A 300 18.10 14.62 20.98
CA VAL A 300 17.04 14.30 20.00
C VAL A 300 17.58 13.31 18.99
N SER A 301 16.87 12.21 18.77
CA SER A 301 17.15 11.25 17.71
C SER A 301 16.29 11.55 16.48
N ALA A 302 16.69 11.01 15.33
CA ALA A 302 15.88 11.09 14.11
C ALA A 302 15.77 9.73 13.43
N LEU A 303 14.61 9.45 12.83
CA LEU A 303 14.40 8.30 11.96
C LEU A 303 14.15 8.78 10.53
N CYS A 304 14.95 8.32 9.59
CA CYS A 304 14.79 8.61 8.16
C CYS A 304 14.10 7.43 7.47
N VAL A 305 12.90 7.69 6.96
CA VAL A 305 11.99 6.67 6.43
C VAL A 305 11.72 6.95 4.95
N PRO A 306 12.21 6.12 4.02
CA PRO A 306 11.89 6.26 2.60
C PRO A 306 10.39 6.11 2.33
N ILE A 307 9.78 7.10 1.68
CA ILE A 307 8.41 7.02 1.15
C ILE A 307 8.52 6.42 -0.25
N SER A 308 8.06 5.19 -0.42
CA SER A 308 8.32 4.43 -1.64
C SER A 308 7.15 3.60 -2.12
N TYR A 309 7.08 3.42 -3.44
CA TYR A 309 6.17 2.47 -4.09
C TYR A 309 7.00 1.61 -5.03
N ARG A 310 7.03 0.30 -4.77
CA ARG A 310 7.92 -0.63 -5.49
C ARG A 310 9.36 -0.13 -5.43
N GLU A 311 10.01 0.10 -6.57
CA GLU A 311 11.40 0.57 -6.65
C GLU A 311 11.53 2.10 -6.63
N THR A 312 10.41 2.84 -6.66
CA THR A 312 10.41 4.30 -6.73
C THR A 312 10.36 4.93 -5.34
N VAL A 313 11.37 5.72 -5.00
CA VAL A 313 11.39 6.57 -3.78
C VAL A 313 10.88 7.97 -4.11
N TYR A 314 9.70 8.30 -3.60
CA TYR A 314 9.04 9.60 -3.80
C TYR A 314 9.57 10.70 -2.87
N GLY A 315 10.15 10.31 -1.74
CA GLY A 315 10.63 11.23 -0.71
C GLY A 315 11.05 10.49 0.54
N ILE A 316 11.27 11.25 1.62
CA ILE A 316 11.69 10.74 2.92
C ILE A 316 10.83 11.43 3.97
N LEU A 317 10.17 10.64 4.81
CA LEU A 317 9.60 11.08 6.07
C LEU A 317 10.71 11.06 7.12
N VAL A 318 10.86 12.15 7.86
CA VAL A 318 11.77 12.21 9.01
C VAL A 318 10.97 12.44 10.27
N VAL A 319 11.23 11.61 11.28
CA VAL A 319 10.60 11.66 12.59
C VAL A 319 11.66 12.04 13.62
N TYR A 320 11.34 12.99 14.51
CA TYR A 320 12.19 13.39 15.63
C TYR A 320 11.56 12.99 16.94
N ASP A 321 12.39 12.50 17.86
CA ASP A 321 11.92 12.09 19.19
C ASP A 321 12.98 12.40 20.27
N GLU A 322 12.54 12.77 21.48
CA GLU A 322 13.42 13.01 22.61
C GLU A 322 13.60 11.72 23.44
N GLY A 323 14.84 11.25 23.54
CA GLY A 323 15.18 10.14 24.43
C GLY A 323 14.78 8.75 23.92
N MET A 324 14.15 8.65 22.74
CA MET A 324 13.90 7.38 22.06
C MET A 324 15.10 6.92 21.22
N GLN A 325 15.48 5.66 21.39
CA GLN A 325 16.33 4.95 20.42
C GLN A 325 15.42 4.15 19.50
N PHE A 326 15.45 4.46 18.21
CA PHE A 326 14.73 3.69 17.20
C PHE A 326 15.42 2.33 17.05
N ASP A 327 14.79 1.29 17.58
CA ASP A 327 15.21 -0.10 17.40
C ASP A 327 14.76 -0.67 16.04
N GLU A 328 15.24 -1.87 15.70
CA GLU A 328 14.87 -2.53 14.43
C GLU A 328 13.35 -2.75 14.31
N GLU A 329 12.68 -3.01 15.44
CA GLU A 329 11.23 -3.19 15.50
C GLU A 329 10.49 -1.89 15.14
N SER A 330 10.86 -0.76 15.74
CA SER A 330 10.29 0.55 15.40
C SER A 330 10.58 0.92 13.94
N ALA A 331 11.80 0.65 13.44
CA ALA A 331 12.18 0.92 12.06
C ALA A 331 11.33 0.14 11.05
N SER A 332 10.98 -1.12 11.35
CA SER A 332 10.10 -1.95 10.52
C SER A 332 8.73 -1.30 10.37
N VAL A 333 8.12 -0.83 11.46
CA VAL A 333 6.77 -0.29 11.35
C VAL A 333 6.73 1.04 10.60
N PHE A 334 7.75 1.88 10.78
CA PHE A 334 7.88 3.07 9.96
C PHE A 334 8.17 2.77 8.49
N SER A 335 8.84 1.66 8.17
CA SER A 335 8.99 1.19 6.78
C SER A 335 7.63 0.87 6.15
N ASP A 336 6.73 0.24 6.90
CA ASP A 336 5.37 -0.05 6.44
C ASP A 336 4.58 1.24 6.23
N LEU A 337 4.73 2.22 7.14
CA LEU A 337 4.16 3.55 6.97
C LEU A 337 4.67 4.24 5.69
N GLY A 338 5.99 4.23 5.47
CA GLY A 338 6.62 4.79 4.28
C GLY A 338 6.10 4.14 2.98
N SER A 339 5.83 2.85 3.02
CA SER A 339 5.26 2.08 1.91
C SER A 339 3.79 2.44 1.67
N SER A 340 2.98 2.54 2.74
CA SER A 340 1.57 2.92 2.62
C SER A 340 1.40 4.34 2.08
N VAL A 341 2.17 5.30 2.59
CA VAL A 341 2.19 6.68 2.08
C VAL A 341 2.61 6.71 0.61
N GLY A 342 3.61 5.92 0.22
CA GLY A 342 4.03 5.77 -1.18
C GLY A 342 2.94 5.22 -2.09
N ASN A 343 2.19 4.19 -1.64
CA ASN A 343 1.02 3.65 -2.33
C ASN A 343 -0.05 4.74 -2.55
N GLY A 344 -0.30 5.56 -1.54
CA GLY A 344 -1.25 6.68 -1.59
C GLY A 344 -0.87 7.74 -2.61
N ILE A 345 0.38 8.19 -2.58
CA ILE A 345 0.92 9.16 -3.53
C ILE A 345 0.81 8.63 -4.96
N ASN A 346 1.25 7.40 -5.20
CA ASN A 346 1.16 6.76 -6.52
C ASN A 346 -0.30 6.66 -7.00
N SER A 347 -1.24 6.36 -6.11
CA SER A 347 -2.67 6.27 -6.43
C SER A 347 -3.25 7.62 -6.86
N ILE A 348 -2.84 8.73 -6.22
CA ILE A 348 -3.28 10.08 -6.58
C ILE A 348 -2.62 10.55 -7.88
N GLU A 349 -1.30 10.36 -8.04
CA GLU A 349 -0.57 10.73 -9.25
C GLU A 349 -1.13 9.96 -10.47
N SER A 350 -1.36 8.65 -10.33
CA SER A 350 -2.00 7.82 -11.35
C SER A 350 -3.41 8.29 -11.69
N LYS A 351 -4.25 8.60 -10.69
CA LYS A 351 -5.61 9.14 -10.92
C LYS A 351 -5.60 10.52 -11.57
N ARG A 352 -4.60 11.36 -11.33
CA ARG A 352 -4.49 12.71 -11.90
C ARG A 352 -4.03 12.72 -13.35
N LEU A 353 -3.09 11.83 -13.71
CA LEU A 353 -2.75 11.59 -15.11
C LEU A 353 -3.96 11.10 -15.91
N LEU A 354 -4.88 10.40 -15.25
CA LEU A 354 -6.14 9.92 -15.83
C LEU A 354 -7.26 10.98 -15.86
N ASN A 355 -7.26 11.98 -14.97
CA ASN A 355 -8.40 12.90 -14.74
C ASN A 355 -8.09 14.41 -14.81
N GLY A 356 -6.89 14.85 -15.17
CA GLY A 356 -6.50 16.27 -15.18
C GLY A 356 -7.11 17.10 -16.32
N ASP A 357 -7.58 18.32 -16.01
CA ASP A 357 -8.19 19.29 -16.94
C ASP A 357 -7.19 19.90 -17.96
N SER A 358 -5.89 19.85 -17.66
CA SER A 358 -4.85 20.29 -18.57
C SER A 358 -3.59 19.43 -18.44
N VAL A 359 -2.90 19.24 -19.55
CA VAL A 359 -1.63 18.54 -19.64
C VAL A 359 -0.65 19.42 -20.40
N VAL A 360 0.65 19.28 -20.12
CA VAL A 360 1.68 19.92 -20.92
C VAL A 360 2.18 18.92 -21.94
N GLU A 361 1.98 19.23 -23.21
CA GLU A 361 2.51 18.47 -24.31
C GLU A 361 3.94 18.94 -24.64
N LEU A 362 4.85 17.98 -24.62
CA LEU A 362 6.23 18.12 -25.07
C LEU A 362 6.41 17.31 -26.35
N GLU A 363 6.81 17.97 -27.42
CA GLU A 363 7.10 17.33 -28.70
C GLU A 363 8.61 17.24 -28.89
N PHE A 364 9.07 16.05 -29.24
CA PHE A 364 10.48 15.75 -29.48
C PHE A 364 10.66 15.29 -30.92
N SER A 365 11.73 15.73 -31.57
CA SER A 365 12.18 15.19 -32.84
C SER A 365 13.50 14.45 -32.68
N PHE A 366 13.63 13.32 -33.38
CA PHE A 366 14.82 12.47 -33.36
C PHE A 366 15.06 11.82 -34.72
N GLY A 367 16.28 11.31 -34.91
CA GLY A 367 16.72 10.66 -36.15
C GLY A 367 16.99 9.16 -35.98
N PRO A 368 17.43 8.49 -37.06
CA PRO A 368 17.62 7.04 -37.07
C PRO A 368 18.84 6.58 -36.25
N GLU A 369 19.72 7.51 -35.85
CA GLU A 369 20.85 7.22 -34.95
C GLU A 369 20.43 7.26 -33.47
N SER A 370 19.23 7.77 -33.19
CA SER A 370 18.73 8.02 -31.83
C SER A 370 17.76 6.94 -31.35
N ASP A 371 17.00 6.29 -32.24
CA ASP A 371 15.99 5.31 -31.83
C ASP A 371 15.89 4.14 -32.83
N ALA A 372 15.61 2.94 -32.29
CA ALA A 372 15.55 1.71 -33.06
C ALA A 372 14.40 1.67 -34.07
N LEU A 373 13.22 2.21 -33.72
CA LEU A 373 12.08 2.27 -34.64
C LEU A 373 12.37 3.27 -35.77
N ALA A 374 12.99 4.41 -35.46
CA ALA A 374 13.47 5.34 -36.48
C ALA A 374 14.52 4.68 -37.41
N ALA A 375 15.39 3.83 -36.88
CA ALA A 375 16.36 3.11 -37.70
C ALA A 375 15.69 2.08 -38.64
N VAL A 376 14.69 1.33 -38.15
CA VAL A 376 13.91 0.37 -38.96
C VAL A 376 13.19 1.09 -40.10
N THR A 377 12.52 2.21 -39.81
CA THR A 377 11.81 2.99 -40.83
C THR A 377 12.75 3.63 -41.85
N ALA A 378 13.97 4.01 -41.45
CA ALA A 378 15.00 4.49 -42.37
C ALA A 378 15.50 3.40 -43.33
N ASP A 379 15.75 2.19 -42.82
CA ASP A 379 16.26 1.06 -43.61
C ASP A 379 15.26 0.58 -44.66
N LEU A 380 13.97 0.60 -44.29
CA LEU A 380 12.88 0.16 -45.16
C LEU A 380 12.26 1.29 -45.99
N GLY A 381 12.53 2.55 -45.63
CA GLY A 381 11.91 3.73 -46.25
C GLY A 381 10.40 3.73 -46.07
N CYS A 382 9.93 3.43 -44.86
CA CYS A 382 8.52 3.30 -44.52
C CYS A 382 8.07 4.29 -43.45
N ASP A 383 6.74 4.39 -43.31
CA ASP A 383 6.12 5.19 -42.26
C ASP A 383 5.59 4.27 -41.17
N LEU A 384 5.71 4.70 -39.92
CA LEU A 384 5.22 3.96 -38.75
C LEU A 384 4.53 4.91 -37.79
N SER A 385 3.32 4.56 -37.37
CA SER A 385 2.57 5.26 -36.32
C SER A 385 2.27 4.31 -35.17
N LEU A 386 2.43 4.79 -33.95
CA LEU A 386 2.16 4.01 -32.75
C LEU A 386 0.64 3.93 -32.47
N ASP A 387 0.11 2.72 -32.35
CA ASP A 387 -1.29 2.48 -32.01
C ASP A 387 -1.52 2.33 -30.50
N GLY A 388 -0.51 1.85 -29.78
CA GLY A 388 -0.58 1.67 -28.34
C GLY A 388 0.65 0.99 -27.76
N ILE A 389 0.78 1.08 -26.43
CA ILE A 389 1.87 0.51 -25.66
C ILE A 389 1.28 -0.34 -24.55
N ALA A 390 1.85 -1.52 -24.34
CA ALA A 390 1.60 -2.36 -23.19
C ALA A 390 2.92 -2.60 -22.47
N GLN A 391 2.93 -2.37 -21.17
CA GLN A 391 4.07 -2.68 -20.31
C GLN A 391 3.67 -3.79 -19.35
N VAL A 392 4.46 -4.85 -19.34
CA VAL A 392 4.35 -5.95 -18.38
C VAL A 392 5.76 -6.17 -17.85
N ASP A 393 5.91 -6.01 -16.52
CA ASP A 393 7.22 -5.93 -15.86
C ASP A 393 8.09 -4.80 -16.48
N ASP A 394 9.35 -5.07 -16.78
CA ASP A 394 10.29 -4.12 -17.38
C ASP A 394 10.28 -4.13 -18.92
N THR A 395 9.39 -4.91 -19.52
CA THR A 395 9.32 -5.03 -20.98
C THR A 395 8.22 -4.14 -21.56
N VAL A 396 8.63 -3.23 -22.43
CA VAL A 396 7.71 -2.42 -23.24
C VAL A 396 7.41 -3.12 -24.56
N THR A 397 6.13 -3.40 -24.80
CA THR A 397 5.61 -3.90 -26.07
C THR A 397 4.83 -2.78 -26.75
N CYS A 398 5.19 -2.43 -27.98
CA CYS A 398 4.44 -1.48 -28.78
C CYS A 398 3.70 -2.16 -29.92
N PHE A 399 2.51 -1.64 -30.20
CA PHE A 399 1.71 -1.99 -31.37
C PHE A 399 1.78 -0.80 -32.31
N ALA A 400 2.17 -1.05 -33.55
CA ALA A 400 2.38 0.01 -34.52
C ALA A 400 1.80 -0.35 -35.88
N THR A 401 1.17 0.64 -36.51
CA THR A 401 0.73 0.57 -37.90
C THR A 401 1.87 1.00 -38.79
N VAL A 402 2.19 0.18 -39.79
CA VAL A 402 3.21 0.43 -40.80
C VAL A 402 2.55 0.61 -42.15
N ARG A 403 3.01 1.65 -42.88
CA ARG A 403 2.61 1.94 -44.25
C ARG A 403 3.80 1.81 -45.18
N GLY A 404 3.60 1.11 -46.30
CA GLY A 404 4.61 0.92 -47.34
C GLY A 404 5.01 -0.54 -47.55
N PRO A 405 6.04 -1.04 -46.85
CA PRO A 405 6.54 -2.41 -47.02
C PRO A 405 5.62 -3.44 -46.37
N PRO A 406 5.70 -4.72 -46.78
CA PRO A 406 5.09 -5.82 -46.07
C PRO A 406 5.52 -5.86 -44.61
N ALA A 407 4.61 -6.15 -43.68
CA ALA A 407 4.94 -6.26 -42.26
C ALA A 407 6.01 -7.33 -41.95
N THR A 408 6.15 -8.33 -42.82
CA THR A 408 7.22 -9.33 -42.71
C THR A 408 8.61 -8.71 -42.81
N ASP A 409 8.79 -7.69 -43.64
CA ASP A 409 10.09 -7.05 -43.84
C ASP A 409 10.47 -6.21 -42.62
N VAL A 410 9.46 -5.60 -41.96
CA VAL A 410 9.62 -4.89 -40.69
C VAL A 410 10.06 -5.84 -39.57
N VAL A 411 9.39 -6.99 -39.47
CA VAL A 411 9.73 -8.02 -38.48
C VAL A 411 11.14 -8.56 -38.71
N GLU A 412 11.52 -8.87 -39.96
CA GLU A 412 12.87 -9.35 -40.29
C GLU A 412 13.95 -8.33 -39.90
N VAL A 413 13.76 -7.04 -40.21
CA VAL A 413 14.72 -5.98 -39.86
C VAL A 413 14.78 -5.73 -38.35
N ALA A 414 13.65 -5.86 -37.64
CA ALA A 414 13.61 -5.72 -36.19
C ALA A 414 14.31 -6.89 -35.49
N GLU A 415 14.11 -8.14 -35.93
CA GLU A 415 14.76 -9.32 -35.35
C GLU A 415 16.28 -9.33 -35.53
N ASP A 416 16.80 -8.64 -36.55
CA ASP A 416 18.24 -8.50 -36.81
C ASP A 416 18.93 -7.44 -35.90
N ARG A 417 18.18 -6.79 -35.01
CA ARG A 417 18.66 -5.68 -34.15
C ARG A 417 18.56 -6.05 -32.67
N ASP A 418 19.64 -5.79 -31.92
CA ASP A 418 19.71 -6.07 -30.48
C ASP A 418 18.72 -5.23 -29.64
N GLN A 419 18.19 -4.14 -30.21
CA GLN A 419 17.20 -3.26 -29.56
C GLN A 419 15.77 -3.84 -29.52
N PHE A 420 15.52 -4.98 -30.18
CA PHE A 420 14.24 -5.68 -30.12
C PHE A 420 14.43 -7.08 -29.55
N GLU A 421 13.63 -7.44 -28.54
CA GLU A 421 13.62 -8.81 -28.01
C GLU A 421 12.87 -9.77 -28.93
N SER A 422 11.80 -9.27 -29.57
CA SER A 422 11.00 -10.04 -30.54
C SER A 422 10.12 -9.11 -31.36
N ALA A 423 9.76 -9.55 -32.56
CA ALA A 423 8.81 -8.87 -33.43
C ALA A 423 7.82 -9.88 -34.03
N ARG A 424 6.56 -9.48 -34.22
CA ARG A 424 5.58 -10.31 -34.95
C ARG A 424 4.56 -9.47 -35.69
N VAL A 425 4.01 -10.04 -36.75
CA VAL A 425 2.86 -9.47 -37.46
C VAL A 425 1.58 -9.79 -36.69
N VAL A 426 0.80 -8.76 -36.36
CA VAL A 426 -0.50 -8.88 -35.69
C VAL A 426 -1.63 -8.93 -36.73
N ALA A 427 -1.55 -8.03 -37.70
CA ALA A 427 -2.48 -7.96 -38.83
C ALA A 427 -1.72 -7.58 -40.10
N ASP A 428 -2.02 -8.27 -41.19
CA ASP A 428 -1.46 -8.02 -42.51
C ASP A 428 -2.57 -7.52 -43.43
N GLY A 429 -2.40 -6.32 -43.97
CA GLY A 429 -3.39 -5.63 -44.80
C GLY A 429 -2.77 -5.10 -46.08
N ASP A 430 -3.62 -4.84 -47.09
CA ASP A 430 -3.16 -4.48 -48.43
C ASP A 430 -2.42 -3.12 -48.49
N ASP A 431 -2.82 -2.16 -47.64
CA ASP A 431 -2.27 -0.80 -47.59
C ASP A 431 -1.63 -0.45 -46.22
N GLU A 432 -2.07 -1.12 -45.16
CA GLU A 432 -1.62 -0.90 -43.77
C GLU A 432 -1.49 -2.25 -43.07
N SER A 433 -0.43 -2.42 -42.30
CA SER A 433 -0.23 -3.62 -41.49
C SER A 433 0.12 -3.26 -40.06
N VAL A 434 -0.30 -4.09 -39.10
CA VAL A 434 -0.03 -3.88 -37.68
C VAL A 434 1.01 -4.87 -37.22
N VAL A 435 2.08 -4.35 -36.62
CA VAL A 435 3.16 -5.12 -36.02
C VAL A 435 3.18 -4.94 -34.51
N GLU A 436 3.62 -5.98 -33.83
CA GLU A 436 3.93 -5.96 -32.40
C GLU A 436 5.45 -6.08 -32.26
N LEU A 437 6.04 -5.12 -31.56
CA LEU A 437 7.48 -5.03 -31.36
C LEU A 437 7.75 -4.98 -29.85
N ARG A 438 8.58 -5.90 -29.37
CA ARG A 438 9.02 -5.97 -27.97
C ARG A 438 10.38 -5.30 -27.86
N LEU A 439 10.44 -4.20 -27.13
CA LEU A 439 11.62 -3.34 -27.05
C LEU A 439 12.56 -3.81 -25.94
N ALA A 440 13.87 -3.72 -26.18
CA ALA A 440 14.91 -3.84 -25.17
C ALA A 440 15.24 -2.45 -24.57
N GLU A 441 15.96 -2.40 -23.44
CA GLU A 441 16.22 -1.22 -22.57
C GLU A 441 16.66 0.08 -23.29
N GLU A 442 17.20 0.01 -24.51
CA GLU A 442 17.69 1.17 -25.29
C GLU A 442 16.61 1.81 -26.21
N SER A 443 15.43 2.19 -25.69
CA SER A 443 14.36 2.81 -26.49
C SER A 443 13.82 4.12 -25.92
N ILE A 444 13.46 5.06 -26.82
CA ILE A 444 12.82 6.33 -26.44
C ILE A 444 11.46 6.15 -25.75
N LEU A 445 10.74 5.07 -26.06
CA LEU A 445 9.45 4.78 -25.42
C LEU A 445 9.62 4.25 -23.99
N ILE A 446 10.70 3.51 -23.72
CA ILE A 446 11.05 3.06 -22.37
C ILE A 446 11.48 4.26 -21.54
N ALA A 447 12.40 5.07 -22.07
CA ALA A 447 12.84 6.29 -21.39
C ALA A 447 11.66 7.22 -21.08
N ALA A 448 10.74 7.44 -22.01
CA ALA A 448 9.56 8.26 -21.76
C ALA A 448 8.64 7.69 -20.67
N ALA A 449 8.47 6.37 -20.61
CA ALA A 449 7.66 5.70 -19.59
C ALA A 449 8.29 5.76 -18.18
N GLU A 450 9.61 5.59 -18.06
CA GLU A 450 10.35 5.68 -16.78
C GLU A 450 10.17 7.02 -16.06
N TYR A 451 9.99 8.10 -16.82
CA TYR A 451 9.82 9.45 -16.27
C TYR A 451 8.36 9.87 -16.07
N GLY A 452 7.43 8.92 -16.09
CA GLY A 452 6.02 9.17 -15.78
C GLY A 452 5.29 10.04 -16.82
N ALA A 453 5.83 10.18 -18.02
CA ALA A 453 5.17 10.85 -19.13
C ALA A 453 4.25 9.87 -19.85
N SER A 454 3.02 10.28 -20.15
CA SER A 454 2.14 9.47 -21.00
C SER A 454 2.44 9.79 -22.46
N ILE A 455 2.81 8.77 -23.22
CA ILE A 455 3.04 8.88 -24.65
C ILE A 455 1.69 9.11 -25.33
N GLU A 456 1.57 10.23 -26.04
CA GLU A 456 0.34 10.58 -26.75
C GLU A 456 0.39 10.12 -28.20
N ALA A 457 1.50 10.42 -28.88
CA ALA A 457 1.70 10.01 -30.25
C ALA A 457 3.17 9.76 -30.54
N LEU A 458 3.44 8.78 -31.40
CA LEU A 458 4.72 8.59 -32.04
C LEU A 458 4.46 8.41 -33.54
N GLU A 459 5.09 9.27 -34.34
CA GLU A 459 5.09 9.19 -35.80
C GLU A 459 6.52 9.11 -36.32
N LEU A 460 6.76 8.19 -37.25
CA LEU A 460 8.02 8.02 -37.94
C LEU A 460 7.79 8.10 -39.45
N ASP A 461 8.50 9.01 -40.12
CA ASP A 461 8.52 9.18 -41.57
C ASP A 461 9.95 8.94 -42.07
N GLY A 462 10.17 7.78 -42.70
CA GLY A 462 11.44 7.45 -43.35
C GLY A 462 12.67 7.64 -42.46
N GLY A 463 12.53 7.37 -41.16
CA GLY A 463 13.59 7.47 -40.15
C GLY A 463 13.68 8.78 -39.37
N ARG A 464 12.81 9.75 -39.62
CA ARG A 464 12.62 10.87 -38.70
C ARG A 464 11.45 10.60 -37.80
N GLY A 465 11.67 10.68 -36.49
CA GLY A 465 10.64 10.51 -35.50
C GLY A 465 10.19 11.80 -34.86
N THR A 466 8.89 11.86 -34.59
CA THR A 466 8.24 12.86 -33.76
C THR A 466 7.53 12.12 -32.62
N LEU A 467 7.86 12.46 -31.37
CA LEU A 467 7.24 11.90 -30.17
C LEU A 467 6.55 13.02 -29.39
N ALA A 468 5.25 12.90 -29.20
CA ALA A 468 4.46 13.78 -28.35
C ALA A 468 4.22 13.09 -27.00
N LEU A 469 4.62 13.78 -25.93
CA LEU A 469 4.46 13.33 -24.55
C LEU A 469 3.56 14.28 -23.80
N HIS A 470 2.60 13.74 -23.06
CA HIS A 470 1.85 14.47 -22.07
C HIS A 470 2.46 14.30 -20.68
N VAL A 471 2.67 15.44 -20.04
CA VAL A 471 3.27 15.55 -18.72
C VAL A 471 2.35 16.37 -17.82
N ALA A 472 2.33 16.06 -16.53
CA ALA A 472 1.62 16.87 -15.55
C ALA A 472 2.06 18.35 -15.61
N PRO A 473 1.14 19.33 -15.50
CA PRO A 473 1.46 20.76 -15.61
C PRO A 473 2.49 21.27 -14.60
N ASP A 474 2.56 20.64 -13.43
CA ASP A 474 3.45 20.95 -12.32
C ASP A 474 4.79 20.20 -12.36
N ALA A 475 4.96 19.27 -13.32
CA ALA A 475 6.23 18.59 -13.52
C ALA A 475 7.32 19.55 -14.04
N ASP A 476 8.58 19.25 -13.73
CA ASP A 476 9.72 19.98 -14.29
C ASP A 476 9.97 19.56 -15.75
N HIS A 477 9.23 20.18 -16.66
CA HIS A 477 9.33 19.90 -18.10
C HIS A 477 10.73 20.14 -18.67
N GLY A 478 11.50 21.05 -18.05
CA GLY A 478 12.88 21.33 -18.47
C GLY A 478 13.79 20.15 -18.17
N ALA A 479 13.66 19.59 -16.97
CA ALA A 479 14.40 18.39 -16.56
C ALA A 479 14.03 17.18 -17.42
N ILE A 480 12.75 16.96 -17.71
CA ILE A 480 12.29 15.85 -18.56
C ILE A 480 12.87 15.98 -19.97
N ALA A 481 12.82 17.19 -20.54
CA ALA A 481 13.38 17.47 -21.85
C ALA A 481 14.90 17.25 -21.92
N GLU A 482 15.64 17.73 -20.91
CA GLU A 482 17.10 17.58 -20.82
C GLU A 482 17.48 16.11 -20.66
N THR A 483 16.81 15.39 -19.75
CA THR A 483 17.08 13.97 -19.47
C THR A 483 16.80 13.08 -20.68
N LEU A 484 15.66 13.26 -21.37
CA LEU A 484 15.38 12.53 -22.61
C LEU A 484 16.42 12.83 -23.71
N SER A 485 16.91 14.06 -23.77
CA SER A 485 17.95 14.45 -24.73
C SER A 485 19.34 13.91 -24.37
N GLU A 486 19.63 13.71 -23.07
CA GLU A 486 20.87 13.12 -22.56
C GLU A 486 20.90 11.60 -22.73
N SER A 487 19.82 10.92 -22.34
CA SER A 487 19.67 9.47 -22.48
C SER A 487 19.68 9.05 -23.95
N ILE A 488 19.17 9.92 -24.84
CA ILE A 488 19.09 9.63 -26.27
C ILE A 488 19.68 10.79 -27.10
N PRO A 489 21.00 10.72 -27.39
CA PRO A 489 21.69 11.72 -28.19
C PRO A 489 21.06 11.89 -29.57
N GLY A 490 20.83 13.15 -29.96
CA GLY A 490 20.21 13.50 -31.25
C GLY A 490 18.71 13.77 -31.17
N THR A 491 18.11 13.64 -29.99
CA THR A 491 16.75 14.10 -29.69
C THR A 491 16.75 15.59 -29.37
N SER A 492 15.71 16.32 -29.82
CA SER A 492 15.54 17.74 -29.51
C SER A 492 14.06 18.10 -29.34
N VAL A 493 13.76 18.97 -28.37
CA VAL A 493 12.41 19.50 -28.17
C VAL A 493 12.04 20.46 -29.31
N THR A 494 10.96 20.15 -30.03
CA THR A 494 10.42 20.97 -31.12
C THR A 494 9.27 21.86 -30.65
N ALA A 495 8.45 21.38 -29.71
CA ALA A 495 7.33 22.14 -29.16
C ALA A 495 7.12 21.88 -27.67
N LYS A 496 6.62 22.92 -26.98
CA LYS A 496 6.07 22.84 -25.63
C LYS A 496 4.79 23.65 -25.62
N ARG A 497 3.66 23.00 -25.37
CA ARG A 497 2.35 23.65 -25.28
C ARG A 497 1.55 23.11 -24.11
N GLU A 498 0.85 23.99 -23.43
CA GLU A 498 -0.18 23.59 -22.48
C GLU A 498 -1.44 23.29 -23.28
N VAL A 499 -1.97 22.09 -23.13
CA VAL A 499 -3.15 21.60 -23.85
C VAL A 499 -4.24 21.39 -22.81
N GLU A 500 -5.36 22.09 -22.99
CA GLU A 500 -6.59 21.80 -22.24
C GLU A 500 -7.11 20.46 -22.77
N ARG A 501 -7.11 19.42 -21.93
CA ARG A 501 -7.82 18.20 -22.30
C ARG A 501 -9.30 18.52 -22.18
N THR A 502 -10.05 18.34 -23.26
CA THR A 502 -11.50 18.28 -23.15
C THR A 502 -11.79 17.09 -22.25
N VAL A 503 -12.03 17.34 -20.96
CA VAL A 503 -12.46 16.29 -20.04
C VAL A 503 -13.79 15.82 -20.57
N THR A 504 -13.77 14.71 -21.30
CA THR A 504 -14.97 13.95 -21.62
C THR A 504 -15.48 13.50 -20.27
N SER A 505 -16.38 14.31 -19.69
CA SER A 505 -17.05 14.00 -18.44
C SER A 505 -17.56 12.57 -18.49
N SER A 506 -17.63 11.88 -17.35
CA SER A 506 -18.25 10.55 -17.31
C SER A 506 -19.69 10.55 -17.85
N GLU A 507 -20.31 11.72 -18.04
CA GLU A 507 -21.62 11.92 -18.63
C GLU A 507 -21.58 11.89 -20.17
N SER A 508 -20.56 12.43 -20.83
CA SER A 508 -20.38 12.37 -22.29
C SER A 508 -19.94 10.98 -22.75
N PHE A 509 -18.99 10.34 -22.05
CA PHE A 509 -18.61 8.94 -22.33
C PHE A 509 -19.82 7.99 -22.24
N ARG A 510 -20.66 8.17 -21.20
CA ARG A 510 -21.91 7.40 -21.05
C ARG A 510 -22.88 7.68 -22.17
N THR A 511 -23.00 8.93 -22.61
CA THR A 511 -23.89 9.32 -23.72
C THR A 511 -23.44 8.67 -25.03
N ASP A 512 -22.15 8.71 -25.35
CA ASP A 512 -21.61 8.12 -26.58
C ASP A 512 -21.69 6.58 -26.56
N LEU A 513 -21.47 5.98 -25.40
CA LEU A 513 -21.64 4.54 -25.22
C LEU A 513 -23.12 4.13 -25.34
N ASP A 514 -24.04 4.89 -24.75
CA ASP A 514 -25.48 4.64 -24.85
C ASP A 514 -25.98 4.76 -26.30
N ASP A 515 -25.45 5.71 -27.08
CA ASP A 515 -25.78 5.87 -28.50
C ASP A 515 -25.25 4.71 -29.37
N LYS A 516 -24.11 4.11 -28.98
CA LYS A 516 -23.53 2.95 -29.67
C LYS A 516 -24.19 1.64 -29.27
N LEU A 517 -24.71 1.49 -28.06
CA LEU A 517 -25.35 0.27 -27.57
C LEU A 517 -26.80 0.14 -28.07
N THR A 518 -27.21 -1.09 -28.41
CA THR A 518 -28.64 -1.36 -28.62
C THR A 518 -29.34 -1.53 -27.28
N GLU A 519 -30.64 -1.23 -27.18
CA GLU A 519 -31.45 -1.46 -25.97
C GLU A 519 -31.26 -2.90 -25.40
N ARG A 520 -31.11 -3.88 -26.30
CA ARG A 520 -30.90 -5.28 -25.92
C ARG A 520 -29.51 -5.54 -25.33
N GLN A 521 -28.47 -4.90 -25.86
CA GLN A 521 -27.10 -4.97 -25.34
C GLN A 521 -26.98 -4.26 -23.99
N GLN A 522 -27.59 -3.08 -23.86
CA GLN A 522 -27.62 -2.32 -22.61
C GLN A 522 -28.32 -3.11 -21.49
N SER A 523 -29.51 -3.66 -21.78
CA SER A 523 -30.23 -4.51 -20.81
C SER A 523 -29.43 -5.74 -20.38
N VAL A 524 -28.70 -6.36 -21.31
CA VAL A 524 -27.85 -7.53 -21.03
C VAL A 524 -26.67 -7.14 -20.13
N LEU A 525 -25.97 -6.05 -20.45
CA LEU A 525 -24.87 -5.51 -19.63
C LEU A 525 -25.32 -5.17 -18.22
N GLU A 526 -26.39 -4.39 -18.09
CA GLU A 526 -26.92 -3.92 -16.79
C GLU A 526 -27.37 -5.10 -15.92
N THR A 527 -28.11 -6.04 -16.50
CA THR A 527 -28.58 -7.23 -15.75
C THR A 527 -27.41 -8.12 -15.33
N SER A 528 -26.40 -8.29 -16.19
CA SER A 528 -25.19 -9.06 -15.86
C SER A 528 -24.39 -8.37 -14.73
N TYR A 529 -24.27 -7.04 -14.77
CA TYR A 529 -23.61 -6.27 -13.73
C TYR A 529 -24.34 -6.36 -12.38
N VAL A 530 -25.64 -6.06 -12.34
CA VAL A 530 -26.43 -6.07 -11.10
C VAL A 530 -26.55 -7.47 -10.48
N SER A 531 -26.48 -8.52 -11.30
CA SER A 531 -26.52 -9.92 -10.83
C SER A 531 -25.18 -10.44 -10.31
N GLY A 532 -24.11 -9.64 -10.39
CA GLY A 532 -22.77 -10.03 -9.99
C GLY A 532 -22.12 -11.06 -10.91
N TYR A 533 -22.53 -11.11 -12.18
CA TYR A 533 -21.95 -12.01 -13.19
C TYR A 533 -20.44 -11.77 -13.39
N PHE A 534 -20.01 -10.51 -13.23
CA PHE A 534 -18.62 -10.09 -13.42
C PHE A 534 -17.77 -10.16 -12.13
N ASP A 535 -18.38 -10.41 -10.98
CA ASP A 535 -17.69 -10.39 -9.68
C ASP A 535 -16.86 -11.66 -9.44
N TRP A 536 -15.92 -11.58 -8.50
CA TRP A 536 -15.28 -12.76 -7.93
C TRP A 536 -15.44 -12.77 -6.39
N PRO A 537 -16.01 -13.83 -5.79
CA PRO A 537 -16.72 -14.93 -6.46
C PRO A 537 -17.98 -14.44 -7.18
N ARG A 538 -18.35 -15.09 -8.30
CA ARG A 538 -19.50 -14.66 -9.12
C ARG A 538 -20.80 -14.77 -8.34
N GLY A 539 -21.58 -13.69 -8.32
CA GLY A 539 -22.92 -13.66 -7.74
C GLY A 539 -23.97 -14.41 -8.56
N SER A 540 -23.79 -14.50 -9.89
CA SER A 540 -24.68 -15.24 -10.81
C SER A 540 -23.93 -15.87 -11.99
N THR A 541 -24.44 -16.99 -12.49
CA THR A 541 -23.92 -17.70 -13.67
C THR A 541 -24.51 -17.16 -14.98
N ALA A 542 -23.86 -17.47 -16.11
CA ALA A 542 -24.38 -17.10 -17.43
C ALA A 542 -25.76 -17.72 -17.71
N GLU A 543 -26.01 -18.94 -17.24
CA GLU A 543 -27.33 -19.57 -17.36
C GLU A 543 -28.41 -18.80 -16.59
N GLU A 544 -28.14 -18.39 -15.35
CA GLU A 544 -29.10 -17.67 -14.51
C GLU A 544 -29.43 -16.28 -15.07
N VAL A 545 -28.43 -15.58 -15.60
CA VAL A 545 -28.62 -14.27 -16.24
C VAL A 545 -29.37 -14.41 -17.57
N ALA A 546 -29.07 -15.45 -18.36
CA ALA A 546 -29.79 -15.73 -19.61
C ALA A 546 -31.27 -16.05 -19.35
N ASP A 547 -31.56 -16.85 -18.32
CA ASP A 547 -32.91 -17.19 -17.89
C ASP A 547 -33.68 -15.94 -17.42
N ALA A 548 -33.05 -15.07 -16.64
CA ALA A 548 -33.64 -13.80 -16.20
C ALA A 548 -34.02 -12.87 -17.37
N LEU A 549 -33.22 -12.90 -18.44
CA LEU A 549 -33.43 -12.07 -19.64
C LEU A 549 -34.32 -12.74 -20.72
N GLY A 550 -34.74 -13.99 -20.48
CA GLY A 550 -35.55 -14.78 -21.41
C GLY A 550 -34.83 -15.08 -22.73
N ILE A 551 -33.51 -15.26 -22.70
CA ILE A 551 -32.67 -15.58 -23.86
C ILE A 551 -31.87 -16.86 -23.65
N SER A 552 -31.25 -17.36 -24.71
CA SER A 552 -30.33 -18.49 -24.58
C SER A 552 -28.94 -18.02 -24.10
N PRO A 553 -28.19 -18.83 -23.33
CA PRO A 553 -26.83 -18.49 -22.90
C PRO A 553 -25.88 -18.13 -24.07
N PRO A 554 -25.93 -18.78 -25.24
CA PRO A 554 -25.17 -18.32 -26.41
C PRO A 554 -25.55 -16.91 -26.89
N THR A 555 -26.84 -16.55 -26.83
CA THR A 555 -27.31 -15.20 -27.18
C THR A 555 -26.85 -14.17 -26.15
N LEU A 556 -26.83 -14.54 -24.86
CA LEU A 556 -26.27 -13.70 -23.80
C LEU A 556 -24.80 -13.39 -24.10
N HIS A 557 -23.99 -14.43 -24.35
CA HIS A 557 -22.57 -14.27 -24.64
C HIS A 557 -22.31 -13.42 -25.90
N GLU A 558 -23.09 -13.59 -26.96
CA GLU A 558 -22.96 -12.79 -28.18
C GLU A 558 -23.26 -11.30 -27.90
N HIS A 559 -24.32 -11.02 -27.14
CA HIS A 559 -24.67 -9.65 -26.76
C HIS A 559 -23.64 -9.03 -25.83
N LEU A 560 -23.16 -9.77 -24.82
CA LEU A 560 -22.11 -9.34 -23.91
C LEU A 560 -20.84 -9.01 -24.69
N ARG A 561 -20.34 -9.95 -25.49
CA ARG A 561 -19.10 -9.74 -26.27
C ARG A 561 -19.20 -8.56 -27.23
N THR A 562 -20.37 -8.37 -27.86
CA THR A 562 -20.57 -7.21 -28.74
C THR A 562 -20.63 -5.90 -27.96
N ALA A 563 -21.22 -5.91 -26.77
CA ALA A 563 -21.37 -4.73 -25.93
C ALA A 563 -20.05 -4.36 -25.24
N GLU A 564 -19.29 -5.35 -24.75
CA GLU A 564 -17.92 -5.22 -24.25
C GLU A 564 -17.01 -4.66 -25.35
N ARG A 565 -17.09 -5.19 -26.59
CA ARG A 565 -16.33 -4.64 -27.70
C ARG A 565 -16.67 -3.17 -27.95
N LYS A 566 -17.95 -2.78 -27.95
CA LYS A 566 -18.36 -1.38 -28.13
C LYS A 566 -17.90 -0.49 -26.97
N LEU A 567 -17.92 -1.00 -25.74
CA LEU A 567 -17.41 -0.30 -24.57
C LEU A 567 -15.90 -0.07 -24.67
N ILE A 568 -15.16 -1.09 -25.09
CA ILE A 568 -13.72 -1.03 -25.37
C ILE A 568 -13.44 -0.06 -26.53
N GLU A 569 -14.16 -0.17 -27.65
CA GLU A 569 -14.06 0.73 -28.79
C GLU A 569 -14.31 2.18 -28.37
N THR A 570 -15.39 2.49 -27.65
CA THR A 570 -15.63 3.85 -27.14
C THR A 570 -14.53 4.31 -26.22
N TYR A 571 -14.05 3.47 -25.30
CA TYR A 571 -12.97 3.83 -24.38
C TYR A 571 -11.65 4.15 -25.07
N PHE A 572 -11.32 3.45 -26.17
CA PHE A 572 -10.08 3.66 -26.92
C PHE A 572 -10.23 4.66 -28.10
N GLU A 573 -11.44 4.85 -28.66
CA GLU A 573 -11.75 5.89 -29.65
C GLU A 573 -11.84 7.27 -28.99
N ASP A 574 -12.39 7.37 -27.79
CA ASP A 574 -12.43 8.61 -26.98
C ASP A 574 -10.99 9.08 -26.65
N LYS A 575 -10.03 8.16 -26.53
CA LYS A 575 -8.59 8.46 -26.47
C LYS A 575 -7.98 8.95 -27.79
N ARG A 576 -8.59 8.71 -28.95
CA ARG A 576 -8.09 9.14 -30.27
C ARG A 576 -8.73 10.46 -30.73
N GLU A 577 -10.03 10.67 -30.50
CA GLU A 577 -10.72 11.91 -30.89
C GLU A 577 -10.36 13.10 -29.99
N SER A 578 -9.99 12.86 -28.73
CA SER A 578 -9.41 13.90 -27.86
C SER A 578 -7.97 14.32 -28.24
N ASN A 579 -7.38 13.70 -29.26
CA ASN A 579 -6.04 13.99 -29.79
C ASN A 579 -6.02 14.69 -31.17
N GLU A 580 -7.16 14.87 -31.84
CA GLU A 580 -7.23 15.46 -33.19
C GLU A 580 -7.74 16.92 -33.23
N ASP A 581 -8.19 17.51 -32.11
CA ASP A 581 -8.73 18.89 -32.03
C ASP A 581 -7.76 19.93 -31.42
#